data_AF-A0A9Q3D834-F1
#
_entry.id   AF-A0A9Q3D834-F1
#
_cell.length_a   1.000
_cell.length_b   1.000
_cell.length_c   1.000
_cell.angle_alpha   90.00
_cell.angle_beta   90.00
_cell.angle_gamma   90.00
#
_symmetry.space_group_name_H-M   'P 1'
#
loop_
_entity.id
_entity.type
_entity.pdbx_description
1 polymer ?
#
loop_
_entity_poly.entity_id
_entity_poly.type
_entity_poly.pdbx_seq_one_letter_code
_entity_poly.pdbx_strand_id
1 'polypeptide(L)'
;MMQELIEILFQYREAFASDNEPLGDIKGHEVDIILNVERPYPPLLRIPAYPASLRAREALESHINELMKLGVLGNFGHNEEVEFTTPVIITWNNARSRMIGDLRALNT
;
A
#
# COMPACT_ATOMS: atom_id res chain seq x y z
N MET A 1 -11.71 31.71 20.50
CA MET A 1 -12.08 30.33 20.14
C MET A 1 -11.91 30.03 18.65
N MET A 2 -12.73 30.56 17.73
CA MET A 2 -12.61 30.19 16.29
C MET A 2 -11.31 30.73 15.65
N GLN A 3 -10.92 31.94 16.02
CA GLN A 3 -9.68 32.58 15.55
C GLN A 3 -8.43 31.83 16.02
N GLU A 4 -8.37 31.50 17.32
CA GLU A 4 -7.26 30.74 17.93
C GLU A 4 -7.11 29.35 17.29
N LEU A 5 -8.22 28.67 16.98
CA LEU A 5 -8.17 27.39 16.28
C LEU A 5 -7.55 27.53 14.88
N ILE A 6 -7.95 28.55 14.11
CA ILE A 6 -7.41 28.80 12.77
C ILE A 6 -5.90 29.10 12.87
N GLU A 7 -5.49 29.90 13.84
CA GLU A 7 -4.07 30.22 14.08
C GLU A 7 -3.26 28.96 14.39
N ILE A 8 -3.76 28.07 15.25
CA ILE A 8 -3.11 26.79 15.56
C ILE A 8 -3.03 25.89 14.32
N LEU A 9 -4.13 25.72 13.58
CA LEU A 9 -4.16 24.87 12.38
C LEU A 9 -3.20 25.39 11.31
N PHE A 10 -3.07 26.72 11.17
CA PHE A 10 -2.14 27.32 10.22
C PHE A 10 -0.69 27.20 10.68
N GLN A 11 -0.42 27.41 11.98
CA GLN A 11 0.90 27.29 12.58
C GLN A 11 1.45 25.87 12.46
N TYR A 12 0.61 24.86 12.67
CA TYR A 12 1.00 23.45 12.63
C TYR A 12 0.52 22.72 11.37
N ARG A 13 0.32 23.42 10.25
CA ARG A 13 -0.27 22.84 9.03
C ARG A 13 0.45 21.57 8.54
N GLU A 14 1.78 21.52 8.68
CA GLU A 14 2.64 20.40 8.29
C GLU A 14 2.49 19.17 9.21
N ALA A 15 1.87 19.34 10.39
CA ALA A 15 1.54 18.23 11.28
C ALA A 15 0.23 17.51 10.87
N PHE A 16 -0.51 18.03 9.90
CA PHE A 16 -1.76 17.45 9.42
C PHE A 16 -1.55 16.83 8.04
N ALA A 17 -2.18 15.67 7.81
CA ALA A 17 -2.21 15.08 6.49
C ALA A 17 -2.94 16.02 5.50
N SER A 18 -2.28 16.37 4.40
CA SER A 18 -2.85 17.19 3.34
C SER A 18 -2.63 16.53 1.98
N ASP A 19 -3.42 16.92 0.98
CA ASP A 19 -3.32 16.40 -0.38
C ASP A 19 -2.03 16.87 -1.10
N ASN A 20 -1.35 17.89 -0.54
CA ASN A 20 -0.17 18.54 -1.14
C ASN A 20 1.15 18.00 -0.59
N GLU A 21 1.13 17.29 0.54
CA GLU A 21 2.30 16.75 1.23
C GLU A 21 2.16 15.22 1.29
N PRO A 22 2.61 14.50 0.26
CA PRO A 22 2.44 13.06 0.20
C PRO A 22 3.22 12.39 1.33
N LEU A 23 2.63 11.36 1.95
CA LEU A 23 3.25 10.55 3.00
C LEU A 23 4.66 10.02 2.63
N GLY A 24 4.93 9.87 1.33
CA GLY A 24 6.23 9.43 0.79
C GLY A 24 7.41 10.37 1.07
N ASP A 25 7.19 11.63 1.45
CA ASP A 25 8.28 12.57 1.79
C ASP A 25 8.88 12.32 3.19
N ILE A 26 8.23 11.49 4.01
CA ILE A 26 8.75 11.08 5.31
C ILE A 26 9.83 10.02 5.08
N LYS A 27 11.10 10.40 5.29
CA LYS A 27 12.23 9.46 5.31
C LYS A 27 12.18 8.61 6.57
N GLY A 28 11.45 7.50 6.51
CA GLY A 28 11.48 6.46 7.53
C GLY A 28 12.83 5.74 7.58
N HIS A 29 12.99 4.91 8.61
CA HIS A 29 14.09 3.94 8.63
C HIS A 29 13.81 2.81 7.64
N GLU A 30 14.82 2.40 6.90
CA GLU A 30 14.77 1.15 6.14
C GLU A 30 14.62 -0.02 7.11
N VAL A 31 13.71 -0.94 6.81
CA VAL A 31 13.40 -2.09 7.67
C VAL A 31 13.79 -3.36 6.96
N ASP A 32 14.77 -4.06 7.52
CA ASP A 32 15.14 -5.40 7.08
C ASP A 32 14.13 -6.42 7.62
N ILE A 33 13.37 -7.03 6.71
CA ILE A 33 12.44 -8.12 7.04
C ILE A 33 13.12 -9.44 6.69
N ILE A 34 13.48 -10.22 7.71
CA ILE A 34 14.10 -11.53 7.57
C ILE A 34 13.03 -12.62 7.69
N LEU A 35 12.96 -13.51 6.70
CA LEU A 35 12.05 -14.65 6.72
C LEU A 35 12.60 -15.77 7.62
N ASN A 36 11.69 -16.53 8.22
CA ASN A 36 11.98 -17.73 9.01
C ASN A 36 12.31 -18.98 8.16
N VAL A 37 12.27 -18.84 6.82
CA VAL A 37 12.54 -19.91 5.85
C VAL A 37 13.64 -19.49 4.89
N GLU A 38 14.44 -20.45 4.46
CA GLU A 38 15.50 -20.25 3.46
C GLU A 38 15.07 -20.70 2.06
N ARG A 39 15.86 -20.32 1.06
CA ARG A 39 15.64 -20.74 -0.33
C ARG A 39 15.90 -22.25 -0.50
N PRO A 40 15.14 -22.94 -1.38
CA PRO A 40 14.04 -22.41 -2.18
C PRO A 40 12.79 -22.17 -1.33
N TYR A 41 12.16 -21.00 -1.53
CA TYR A 41 10.96 -20.63 -0.78
C TYR A 41 9.79 -21.58 -1.08
N PRO A 42 8.92 -21.83 -0.08
CA PRO A 42 7.78 -22.71 -0.28
C PRO A 42 6.81 -22.15 -1.34
N PRO A 43 6.14 -23.01 -2.13
CA PRO A 43 5.17 -22.57 -3.15
C PRO A 43 4.04 -21.70 -2.58
N LEU A 44 3.74 -21.82 -1.29
CA LEU A 44 2.77 -20.99 -0.59
C LEU A 44 3.13 -19.50 -0.58
N LEU A 45 4.39 -19.12 -0.79
CA LEU A 45 4.80 -17.72 -0.96
C LEU A 45 4.65 -17.23 -2.40
N ARG A 46 4.23 -18.06 -3.35
CA ARG A 46 4.01 -17.72 -4.77
C ARG A 46 2.55 -17.90 -5.16
N ILE A 47 1.66 -17.18 -4.48
CA ILE A 47 0.21 -17.28 -4.70
C ILE A 47 -0.17 -16.34 -5.86
N PRO A 48 -0.88 -16.84 -6.89
CA PRO A 48 -1.35 -16.00 -7.99
C PRO A 48 -2.47 -15.05 -7.54
N ALA A 49 -2.66 -13.97 -8.30
CA ALA A 49 -3.77 -13.06 -8.06
C ALA A 49 -5.13 -13.78 -8.18
N TYR A 50 -6.07 -13.44 -7.30
CA TYR A 50 -7.42 -13.96 -7.38
C TYR A 50 -8.16 -13.38 -8.59
N PRO A 51 -9.09 -14.15 -9.20
CA PRO A 51 -9.97 -13.62 -10.22
C PRO A 51 -10.76 -12.42 -9.67
N ALA A 52 -10.72 -11.30 -10.39
CA ALA A 52 -11.40 -10.07 -9.99
C ALA A 52 -12.52 -9.73 -10.98
N SER A 53 -13.65 -9.25 -10.46
CA SER A 53 -14.73 -8.69 -11.28
C SER A 53 -14.28 -7.38 -11.95
N LEU A 54 -14.96 -6.94 -12.99
CA LEU A 54 -14.66 -5.67 -13.68
C LEU A 54 -14.61 -4.49 -12.69
N ARG A 55 -15.64 -4.37 -11.85
CA ARG A 55 -15.71 -3.35 -10.79
C ARG A 55 -14.54 -3.43 -9.81
N ALA A 56 -14.07 -4.63 -9.48
CA ALA A 56 -12.93 -4.81 -8.58
C ALA A 56 -11.61 -4.44 -9.28
N ARG A 57 -11.44 -4.77 -10.56
CA ARG A 57 -10.27 -4.35 -11.36
C ARG A 57 -10.16 -2.84 -11.46
N GLU A 58 -11.25 -2.16 -11.81
CA GLU A 58 -11.26 -0.69 -11.90
C GLU A 58 -10.89 -0.04 -10.56
N ALA A 59 -11.42 -0.57 -9.45
CA ALA A 59 -11.07 -0.10 -8.12
C ALA A 59 -9.58 -0.37 -7.80
N LEU A 60 -9.07 -1.56 -8.09
CA LEU A 60 -7.65 -1.90 -7.91
C LEU A 60 -6.75 -0.94 -8.68
N GLU A 61 -7.06 -0.70 -9.95
CA GLU A 61 -6.28 0.18 -10.81
C GLU A 61 -6.25 1.62 -10.27
N SER A 62 -7.39 2.13 -9.80
CA SER A 62 -7.45 3.44 -9.13
C SER A 62 -6.54 3.50 -7.90
N HIS A 63 -6.63 2.50 -7.00
CA HIS A 63 -5.81 2.45 -5.77
C HIS A 63 -4.32 2.31 -6.07
N ILE A 64 -3.96 1.44 -7.02
CA ILE A 64 -2.55 1.24 -7.44
C ILE A 64 -1.99 2.54 -7.99
N ASN A 65 -2.72 3.22 -8.88
CA ASN A 65 -2.26 4.48 -9.47
C ASN A 65 -2.08 5.58 -8.43
N GLU A 66 -2.96 5.67 -7.43
CA GLU A 66 -2.81 6.61 -6.32
C GLU A 66 -1.57 6.30 -5.49
N LEU A 67 -1.36 5.04 -5.10
CA LEU A 67 -0.21 4.63 -4.30
C LEU A 67 1.12 4.77 -5.04
N MET A 68 1.14 4.57 -6.36
CA MET A 68 2.33 4.86 -7.18
C MET A 68 2.65 6.36 -7.19
N LYS A 69 1.64 7.24 -7.32
CA LYS A 69 1.84 8.70 -7.27
C LYS A 69 2.37 9.16 -5.92
N LEU A 70 1.95 8.51 -4.84
CA LEU A 70 2.42 8.77 -3.48
C LEU A 70 3.80 8.15 -3.17
N GLY A 71 4.39 7.40 -4.11
CA GLY A 71 5.67 6.72 -3.90
C GLY A 71 5.60 5.53 -2.93
N VAL A 72 4.40 5.04 -2.60
CA VAL A 72 4.18 3.90 -1.69
C VAL A 72 4.36 2.57 -2.41
N LEU A 73 3.93 2.48 -3.67
CA LEU A 73 4.15 1.32 -4.54
C LEU A 73 5.14 1.66 -5.64
N GLY A 74 6.01 0.70 -5.96
CA GLY A 74 6.94 0.75 -7.09
C GLY A 74 6.67 -0.37 -8.10
N ASN A 75 7.14 -0.17 -9.33
CA ASN A 75 7.16 -1.23 -10.33
C ASN A 75 8.48 -2.00 -10.21
N PHE A 76 8.41 -3.33 -10.29
CA PHE A 76 9.60 -4.16 -10.43
C PHE A 76 10.15 -4.06 -11.86
N GLY A 77 11.47 -4.00 -11.97
CA GLY A 77 12.17 -3.96 -13.26
C GLY A 77 12.02 -5.28 -14.04
N HIS A 78 12.19 -5.22 -15.36
CA HIS A 78 12.11 -6.41 -16.23
C HIS A 78 13.10 -7.53 -15.86
N ASN A 79 14.20 -7.18 -15.19
CA ASN A 79 15.25 -8.11 -14.78
C ASN A 79 15.20 -8.46 -13.29
N GLU A 80 14.19 -8.00 -12.55
CA GLU A 80 14.04 -8.29 -11.13
C GLU A 80 13.24 -9.59 -10.95
N GLU A 81 13.82 -10.55 -10.25
CA GLU A 81 13.12 -11.79 -9.92
C GLU A 81 12.15 -11.54 -8.76
N VAL A 82 10.86 -11.79 -9.00
CA VAL A 82 9.84 -11.74 -7.96
C VAL A 82 9.82 -13.08 -7.24
N GLU A 83 10.39 -13.12 -6.04
CA GLU A 83 10.56 -14.36 -5.29
C GLU A 83 9.28 -14.83 -4.59
N PHE A 84 8.42 -13.88 -4.23
CA PHE A 84 7.15 -14.06 -3.54
C PHE A 84 6.03 -13.20 -4.15
N THR A 85 4.81 -13.74 -4.16
CA THR A 85 3.60 -13.05 -4.60
C THR A 85 2.46 -13.34 -3.63
N THR A 86 1.85 -12.27 -3.11
CA THR A 86 0.64 -12.33 -2.28
C THR A 86 -0.52 -11.69 -3.02
N PRO A 87 -1.71 -12.31 -3.03
CA PRO A 87 -2.84 -11.76 -3.73
C PRO A 87 -3.40 -10.54 -3.00
N VAL A 88 -4.06 -9.69 -3.77
CA VAL A 88 -4.71 -8.47 -3.28
C VAL A 88 -6.20 -8.55 -3.57
N ILE A 89 -7.01 -8.13 -2.61
CA ILE A 89 -8.47 -8.12 -2.70
C ILE A 89 -9.04 -6.71 -2.52
N ILE A 90 -10.22 -6.48 -3.10
CA ILE A 90 -11.01 -5.28 -2.84
C ILE A 90 -12.14 -5.61 -1.89
N THR A 91 -12.29 -4.78 -0.85
CA THR A 91 -13.47 -4.77 0.01
C THR A 91 -14.24 -3.48 -0.18
N TRP A 92 -15.54 -3.52 0.09
CA TRP A 92 -16.44 -2.38 -0.08
C TRP A 92 -17.12 -2.04 1.24
N ASN A 93 -17.12 -0.76 1.59
CA ASN A 93 -17.86 -0.23 2.72
C ASN A 93 -18.43 1.15 2.35
N ASN A 94 -19.75 1.36 2.51
CA ASN A 94 -20.42 2.62 2.19
C ASN A 94 -20.03 3.21 0.82
N ALA A 95 -20.11 2.37 -0.22
CA ALA A 95 -19.71 2.68 -1.61
C ALA A 95 -18.23 3.01 -1.84
N ARG A 96 -17.39 2.98 -0.80
CA ARG A 96 -15.93 3.16 -0.91
C ARG A 96 -15.24 1.80 -0.99
N SER A 97 -14.24 1.70 -1.86
CA SER A 97 -13.38 0.51 -1.97
C SER A 97 -12.12 0.66 -1.12
N ARG A 98 -11.58 -0.47 -0.69
CA ARG A 98 -10.26 -0.59 -0.03
C ARG A 98 -9.50 -1.76 -0.61
N MET A 99 -8.21 -1.54 -0.87
CA MET A 99 -7.27 -2.56 -1.29
C MET A 99 -6.64 -3.25 -0.07
N ILE A 100 -6.63 -4.58 -0.05
CA ILE A 100 -6.12 -5.37 1.08
C ILE A 100 -5.21 -6.47 0.55
N GLY A 101 -3.98 -6.54 1.07
CA GLY A 101 -3.07 -7.66 0.80
C GLY A 101 -3.37 -8.86 1.69
N ASP A 102 -3.40 -10.06 1.10
CA ASP A 102 -3.47 -11.30 1.86
C ASP A 102 -2.07 -11.80 2.22
N LEU A 103 -1.61 -11.41 3.40
CA LEU A 103 -0.25 -11.70 3.89
C LEU A 103 -0.18 -12.95 4.79
N ARG A 104 -1.24 -13.76 4.87
CA ARG A 104 -1.29 -14.90 5.80
C ARG A 104 -0.17 -15.90 5.57
N ALA A 105 0.11 -16.21 4.31
CA ALA A 105 1.19 -17.10 3.93
C ALA A 105 2.58 -16.56 4.33
N LEU A 106 2.77 -15.23 4.28
CA LEU A 106 4.01 -14.57 4.66
C LEU A 106 4.22 -14.55 6.18
N ASN A 107 3.12 -14.52 6.94
CA ASN A 107 3.13 -14.38 8.41
C ASN A 107 3.13 -15.72 9.17
N THR A 108 3.32 -16.85 8.50
CA THR A 108 3.31 -18.20 9.11
C THR A 108 4.73 -18.64 9.44
#